data_AF-X1PH37-F1
#
_entry.id   AF-X1PH37-F1
#
_cell.length_a   1.000
_cell.length_b   1.000
_cell.length_c   1.000
_cell.angle_alpha   90.00
_cell.angle_beta   90.00
_cell.angle_gamma   90.00
#
_symmetry.space_group_name_H-M   'P 1'
#
loop_
_entity.id
_entity.type
_entity.pdbx_description
1 polymer ?
#
loop_
_entity_poly.entity_id
_entity_poly.type
_entity_poly.pdbx_seq_one_letter_code
_entity_poly.pdbx_strand_id
1 'polypeptide(L)'
;LPSSTIEETINRMKKFKFYRIPVVKNGELVGLITIRDILNFYPELSQDLKELDLIKEETKKLKRLRKAKARDVIENGVCGECGNPGTLYRVNGMLICGSCMSSI
;
A
#
# COMPACT_ATOMS: atom_id res chain seq x y z
N LEU A 1 -16.70 -8.49 -16.51
CA LEU A 1 -17.00 -7.84 -17.82
C LEU A 1 -17.96 -6.67 -17.56
N PRO A 2 -18.19 -5.75 -18.51
CA PRO A 2 -19.19 -4.69 -18.34
C PRO A 2 -20.59 -5.22 -18.00
N SER A 3 -20.91 -6.45 -18.42
CA SER A 3 -22.18 -7.13 -18.17
C SER A 3 -22.23 -7.95 -16.88
N SER A 4 -21.13 -8.00 -16.10
CA SER A 4 -21.10 -8.74 -14.84
C SER A 4 -21.99 -8.05 -13.79
N THR A 5 -22.67 -8.85 -12.96
CA THR A 5 -23.45 -8.29 -11.84
C THR A 5 -22.53 -7.74 -10.75
N ILE A 6 -23.10 -6.92 -9.85
CA ILE A 6 -22.39 -6.43 -8.69
C ILE A 6 -21.94 -7.59 -7.79
N GLU A 7 -22.78 -8.60 -7.58
CA GLU A 7 -22.42 -9.78 -6.78
C GLU A 7 -21.27 -10.58 -7.40
N GLU A 8 -21.29 -10.79 -8.72
CA GLU A 8 -20.18 -11.46 -9.42
C GLU A 8 -18.87 -10.67 -9.27
N THR A 9 -18.97 -9.34 -9.35
CA THR A 9 -17.85 -8.43 -9.15
C THR A 9 -17.30 -8.53 -7.73
N ILE A 10 -18.17 -8.52 -6.71
CA ILE A 10 -17.79 -8.66 -5.30
C ILE A 10 -17.14 -10.03 -5.04
N ASN A 11 -17.70 -11.11 -5.57
CA ASN A 11 -17.14 -12.45 -5.42
C ASN A 11 -15.75 -12.55 -6.05
N ARG A 12 -15.52 -11.92 -7.21
CA ARG A 12 -14.18 -11.81 -7.79
C ARG A 12 -13.23 -10.98 -6.91
N MET A 13 -13.69 -9.84 -6.39
CA MET A 13 -12.90 -9.00 -5.48
C MET A 13 -12.44 -9.80 -4.24
N LYS A 14 -13.35 -10.57 -3.62
CA LYS A 14 -13.04 -11.46 -2.50
C LYS A 14 -12.06 -12.56 -2.89
N LYS A 15 -12.37 -13.31 -3.94
CA LYS A 15 -11.59 -14.46 -4.40
C LYS A 15 -10.13 -14.10 -4.68
N PHE A 16 -9.90 -12.97 -5.34
CA PHE A 16 -8.55 -12.53 -5.72
C PHE A 16 -7.94 -11.50 -4.77
N LYS A 17 -8.66 -11.11 -3.71
CA LYS A 17 -8.27 -10.06 -2.75
C LYS A 17 -7.92 -8.73 -3.42
N PHE A 18 -8.66 -8.39 -4.48
CA PHE A 18 -8.50 -7.13 -5.21
C PHE A 18 -9.62 -6.15 -4.88
N TYR A 19 -9.25 -4.88 -4.67
CA TYR A 19 -10.18 -3.78 -4.36
C TYR A 19 -10.66 -3.02 -5.58
N ARG A 20 -10.09 -3.35 -6.74
CA ARG A 20 -10.30 -2.65 -8.00
C ARG A 20 -10.36 -3.70 -9.08
N ILE A 21 -11.42 -3.66 -9.88
CA ILE A 21 -11.59 -4.55 -11.02
C ILE A 21 -11.60 -3.70 -12.30
N PRO A 22 -10.69 -3.96 -13.24
CA PRO A 22 -10.75 -3.33 -14.55
C PRO A 22 -11.96 -3.86 -15.33
N VAL A 23 -12.66 -2.96 -15.99
CA VAL A 23 -13.78 -3.30 -16.87
C VAL A 23 -13.26 -3.30 -18.31
N VAL A 24 -13.24 -4.47 -18.92
CA VAL A 24 -12.71 -4.68 -20.28
C VAL A 24 -13.84 -5.06 -21.23
N LYS A 25 -13.96 -4.38 -22.37
CA LYS A 25 -14.92 -4.68 -23.44
C LYS A 25 -14.15 -4.84 -24.75
N ASN A 26 -14.35 -5.95 -25.46
CA ASN A 26 -13.67 -6.23 -26.73
C ASN A 26 -12.14 -6.12 -26.67
N GLY A 27 -11.53 -6.52 -25.56
CA GLY A 27 -10.08 -6.41 -25.35
C GLY A 27 -9.59 -5.02 -24.90
N GLU A 28 -10.46 -4.01 -24.89
CA GLU A 28 -10.13 -2.65 -24.48
C GLU A 28 -10.54 -2.36 -23.03
N LEU A 29 -9.68 -1.68 -22.29
CA LEU A 29 -9.99 -1.18 -20.95
C LEU A 29 -10.94 0.02 -21.07
N VAL A 30 -12.20 -0.18 -20.68
CA VAL A 30 -13.24 0.86 -20.78
C VAL A 30 -13.59 1.50 -19.43
N GLY A 31 -13.08 0.97 -18.31
CA GLY A 31 -13.33 1.55 -17.00
C GLY A 31 -12.68 0.82 -15.84
N LEU A 32 -12.89 1.35 -14.64
CA LEU A 32 -12.38 0.81 -13.40
C LEU A 32 -13.49 0.89 -12.33
N ILE A 33 -13.81 -0.25 -11.73
CA ILE A 33 -14.74 -0.30 -10.59
C ILE A 33 -13.93 -0.56 -9.32
N THR A 34 -14.13 0.27 -8.30
CA THR A 34 -13.53 0.07 -6.99
C THR A 34 -14.57 -0.35 -5.97
N ILE A 35 -14.09 -0.98 -4.89
CA ILE A 35 -14.93 -1.31 -3.73
C ILE A 35 -15.64 -0.08 -3.14
N ARG A 36 -15.04 1.11 -3.26
CA ARG A 36 -15.62 2.37 -2.76
C ARG A 36 -16.80 2.78 -3.62
N ASP A 37 -16.70 2.60 -4.93
CA ASP A 37 -17.81 2.88 -5.84
C ASP A 37 -19.00 1.99 -5.49
N ILE A 38 -18.77 0.69 -5.29
CA ILE A 38 -19.83 -0.25 -4.86
C ILE A 38 -20.45 0.20 -3.53
N LEU A 39 -19.66 0.50 -2.51
CA LEU A 39 -20.17 0.90 -1.19
C LEU A 39 -20.89 2.26 -1.20
N ASN A 40 -20.52 3.17 -2.11
CA ASN A 40 -21.19 4.46 -2.25
C ASN A 40 -22.61 4.31 -2.79
N PHE A 41 -22.84 3.34 -3.69
CA PHE A 41 -24.17 3.08 -4.27
C PHE A 41 -24.97 2.01 -3.50
N TYR A 42 -24.28 1.09 -2.83
CA TYR A 42 -24.87 -0.07 -2.11
C TYR A 42 -24.24 -0.22 -0.70
N PRO A 43 -24.54 0.70 0.24
CA PRO A 43 -23.98 0.67 1.59
C PRO A 43 -24.36 -0.60 2.39
N GLU A 44 -25.48 -1.24 2.06
CA GLU A 44 -25.95 -2.51 2.64
C GLU A 44 -24.96 -3.67 2.40
N LEU A 45 -24.16 -3.61 1.34
CA LEU A 45 -23.14 -4.62 1.01
C LEU A 45 -21.85 -4.47 1.84
N SER A 46 -21.84 -3.56 2.82
CA SER A 46 -20.70 -3.35 3.71
C SER A 46 -20.29 -4.60 4.46
N GLN A 47 -21.23 -5.41 4.96
CA GLN A 47 -20.94 -6.65 5.68
C GLN A 47 -20.23 -7.65 4.78
N ASP A 48 -20.70 -7.79 3.54
CA ASP A 48 -20.10 -8.70 2.57
C ASP A 48 -18.66 -8.29 2.26
N LEU A 49 -18.37 -7.00 2.24
CA LEU A 49 -17.07 -6.47 1.86
C LEU A 49 -16.09 -6.29 3.04
N LYS A 50 -16.50 -6.58 4.29
CA LYS A 50 -15.69 -6.40 5.51
C LYS A 50 -14.35 -7.12 5.49
N GLU A 51 -14.30 -8.34 4.96
CA GLU A 51 -13.07 -9.14 4.92
C GLU A 51 -11.97 -8.49 4.07
N LEU A 52 -12.38 -7.70 3.06
CA LEU A 52 -11.46 -6.88 2.28
C LEU A 52 -10.98 -5.68 3.10
N ASP A 53 -11.78 -5.08 3.98
CA ASP A 53 -11.34 -3.92 4.76
C ASP A 53 -10.29 -4.24 5.84
N LEU A 54 -10.27 -5.45 6.41
CA LEU A 54 -9.22 -5.87 7.37
C LEU A 54 -7.81 -5.76 6.79
N ILE A 55 -7.64 -6.12 5.52
CA ILE A 55 -6.36 -5.98 4.81
C ILE A 55 -6.02 -4.48 4.59
N LYS A 56 -7.00 -3.58 4.42
CA LYS A 56 -6.72 -2.13 4.32
C LYS A 56 -6.19 -1.55 5.62
N GLU A 57 -6.70 -2.00 6.76
CA GLU A 57 -6.25 -1.51 8.07
C GLU A 57 -4.83 -1.95 8.37
N GLU A 58 -4.53 -3.23 8.12
CA GLU A 58 -3.19 -3.78 8.33
C GLU A 58 -2.17 -3.16 7.35
N THR A 59 -2.56 -2.93 6.09
CA THR A 59 -1.70 -2.21 5.14
C THR A 59 -1.53 -0.72 5.47
N LYS A 60 -2.54 -0.05 6.03
CA LYS A 60 -2.40 1.34 6.54
C LYS A 60 -1.44 1.40 7.71
N LYS A 61 -1.53 0.46 8.65
CA LYS A 61 -0.60 0.34 9.78
C LYS A 61 0.83 0.15 9.27
N LEU A 62 1.05 -0.75 8.31
CA LEU A 62 2.36 -0.93 7.67
C LEU A 62 2.85 0.32 6.94
N LYS A 63 1.97 1.06 6.24
CA LYS A 63 2.33 2.33 5.59
C LYS A 63 2.74 3.40 6.60
N ARG A 64 2.05 3.50 7.74
CA ARG A 64 2.41 4.42 8.84
C ARG A 64 3.78 4.06 9.43
N LEU A 65 4.03 2.78 9.67
CA LEU A 65 5.34 2.29 10.14
C LEU A 65 6.45 2.57 9.13
N ARG A 66 6.22 2.32 7.83
CA ARG A 66 7.18 2.65 6.76
C ARG A 66 7.48 4.15 6.70
N LYS A 67 6.47 5.01 6.81
CA LYS A 67 6.65 6.47 6.82
C LYS A 67 7.40 6.95 8.07
N ALA A 68 7.19 6.30 9.21
CA ALA A 68 7.99 6.55 10.41
C ALA A 68 9.46 6.17 10.18
N LYS A 69 9.73 4.95 9.70
CA LYS A 69 11.09 4.46 9.41
C LYS A 69 11.81 5.25 8.32
N ALA A 70 11.08 5.76 7.33
CA ALA A 70 11.65 6.63 6.29
C ALA A 70 12.18 7.97 6.86
N ARG A 71 11.67 8.46 8.01
CA ARG A 71 12.26 9.64 8.68
C ARG A 71 13.63 9.34 9.29
N ASP A 72 13.93 8.08 9.53
CA ASP A 72 15.23 7.63 10.03
C ASP A 72 16.20 7.34 8.88
N VAL A 73 15.79 7.52 7.62
CA VAL A 73 16.62 7.36 6.43
C VAL A 73 16.81 8.72 5.77
N ILE A 74 18.05 9.17 5.65
CA ILE A 74 18.42 10.42 4.98
C ILE A 74 19.20 10.08 3.70
N GLU A 75 18.70 10.54 2.56
CA GLU A 75 19.31 10.29 1.24
C GLU A 75 20.46 11.25 0.93
N ASN A 76 20.48 12.43 1.56
CA ASN A 76 21.49 13.47 1.35
C ASN A 76 22.11 13.89 2.69
N GLY A 77 23.39 13.59 2.87
CA GLY A 77 24.14 13.93 4.07
C GLY A 77 25.49 13.22 4.07
N VAL A 78 26.23 13.34 5.18
CA VAL A 78 27.52 12.69 5.39
C VAL A 78 27.44 11.80 6.64
N CYS A 79 28.04 10.61 6.58
CA CYS A 79 28.13 9.72 7.73
C CYS A 79 29.04 10.33 8.82
N GLY A 80 28.56 10.33 10.07
CA GLY A 80 29.30 10.85 11.23
C GLY A 80 30.50 9.99 11.68
N GLU A 81 30.60 8.74 11.22
CA GLU A 81 31.71 7.83 11.56
C GLU A 81 32.80 7.84 10.49
N CYS A 82 32.44 7.62 9.22
CA CYS A 82 33.41 7.47 8.13
C CYS A 82 33.52 8.68 7.20
N GLY A 83 32.62 9.67 7.30
CA GLY A 83 32.66 10.86 6.44
C GLY A 83 32.18 10.64 5.00
N ASN A 84 31.70 9.45 4.65
CA ASN A 84 31.19 9.19 3.30
C ASN A 84 29.72 9.63 3.14
N PRO A 85 29.35 10.20 1.98
CA PRO A 85 27.96 10.47 1.64
C PRO A 85 27.22 9.19 1.23
N GLY A 86 25.89 9.19 1.32
CA GLY A 86 25.06 8.09 0.83
C GLY A 86 23.73 7.98 1.57
N THR A 87 23.13 6.79 1.53
CA THR A 87 21.94 6.47 2.34
C THR A 87 22.35 6.33 3.81
N LEU A 88 21.93 7.28 4.63
CA LEU A 88 22.27 7.37 6.04
C LEU A 88 21.08 7.00 6.91
N TYR A 89 21.36 6.36 8.03
CA TYR A 89 20.41 5.94 9.03
C TYR A 89 20.61 6.78 10.29
N ARG A 90 19.51 7.23 10.91
CA ARG A 90 19.56 8.01 12.14
C ARG A 90 19.67 7.07 13.33
N VAL A 91 20.82 7.08 14.01
CA VAL A 91 21.13 6.21 15.16
C VAL A 91 21.62 7.09 16.29
N ASN A 92 20.92 7.08 17.44
CA ASN A 92 21.25 7.93 18.61
C ASN A 92 21.44 9.42 18.27
N GLY A 93 20.68 9.92 17.29
CA GLY A 93 20.78 11.31 16.82
C GLY A 93 21.87 11.58 15.77
N MET A 94 22.76 10.62 15.51
CA MET A 94 23.82 10.71 14.50
C MET A 94 23.41 10.07 13.18
N LEU A 95 24.01 10.50 12.07
CA LEU A 95 23.79 9.92 10.75
C LEU A 95 24.87 8.88 10.43
N ILE A 96 24.47 7.63 10.24
CA ILE A 96 25.37 6.50 10.10
C ILE A 96 25.06 5.76 8.79
N CYS A 97 26.04 5.51 7.93
CA CYS A 97 25.83 4.72 6.71
C CYS A 97 25.66 3.22 7.04
N GLY A 98 25.09 2.44 6.11
CA GLY A 98 24.81 1.01 6.34
C GLY A 98 26.04 0.18 6.72
N SER A 99 27.22 0.51 6.19
CA SER A 99 28.48 -0.17 6.52
C SER A 99 28.96 0.14 7.93
N CYS A 100 28.90 1.40 8.37
CA CYS A 100 29.25 1.77 9.75
C CYS A 100 28.22 1.23 10.76
N MET A 101 26.94 1.15 10.36
CA MET A 101 25.88 0.60 11.21
C MET A 101 26.08 -0.89 11.51
N SER A 102 26.69 -1.64 10.59
CA SER A 102 26.97 -3.08 10.78
C SER A 102 28.25 -3.34 11.60
N SER A 103 28.97 -2.28 11.97
CA SER A 103 30.22 -2.33 12.75
C SER A 103 30.02 -1.87 14.21
N ILE A 104 28.78 -1.61 14.61
CA ILE A 104 28.35 -1.16 15.95
C ILE A 104 27.59 -2.29 16.66
#